data_AF-A0A4Y2L2U7-F1
#
_entry.id   AF-A0A4Y2L2U7-F1
#
_cell.length_a   1.000
_cell.length_b   1.000
_cell.length_c   1.000
_cell.angle_alpha   90.00
_cell.angle_beta   90.00
_cell.angle_gamma   90.00
#
_symmetry.space_group_name_H-M   'P 1'
#
loop_
_entity.id
_entity.type
_entity.pdbx_description
1 polymer ?
#
loop_
_entity_poly.entity_id
_entity_poly.type
_entity_poly.pdbx_seq_one_letter_code
_entity_poly.pdbx_strand_id
1 'polypeptide(L)'
;MDNAPVHPDVETLTAENITCIFMLPNTTVILQSMFQGLIEFMKRRYRKQILSKLRFEGDDDQEEAACSTVQFWKALTSKDCVYMINEAWESLPEHIVKQSWRNLVPFLENVE
;
A
#
# COMPACT_ATOMS: atom_id res chain seq x y z
N MET A 1 9.16 11.05 -7.85
CA MET A 1 8.47 10.10 -8.73
C MET A 1 9.42 8.94 -9.03
N ASP A 2 8.92 7.73 -9.28
CA ASP A 2 9.78 6.68 -9.82
C ASP A 2 10.02 6.91 -11.33
N ASN A 3 10.85 6.09 -11.97
CA ASN A 3 11.21 6.25 -13.38
C ASN A 3 10.33 5.40 -14.31
N ALA A 4 9.08 5.09 -13.94
CA ALA A 4 8.20 4.31 -14.81
C ALA A 4 7.91 5.07 -16.12
N PRO A 5 7.91 4.38 -17.28
CA PRO A 5 7.76 5.01 -18.60
C PRO A 5 6.38 5.63 -18.85
N VAL A 6 5.40 5.36 -17.97
CA VAL A 6 4.06 5.96 -18.01
C VAL A 6 4.03 7.37 -17.41
N HIS A 7 5.08 7.78 -16.70
CA HIS A 7 5.17 9.11 -16.12
C HIS A 7 5.55 10.15 -17.20
N PRO A 8 4.82 11.27 -17.31
CA PRO A 8 5.22 12.39 -18.15
C PRO A 8 6.56 12.97 -17.71
N ASP A 9 7.23 13.70 -18.59
CA ASP A 9 8.46 14.41 -18.25
C ASP A 9 8.24 15.52 -17.21
N VAL A 10 9.33 15.98 -16.59
CA VAL A 10 9.30 17.05 -15.58
C VAL A 10 8.76 18.35 -16.16
N GLU A 11 9.01 18.63 -17.43
CA GLU A 11 8.58 19.86 -18.11
C GLU A 11 7.05 19.94 -18.23
N THR A 12 6.40 18.79 -18.43
CA THR A 12 4.95 18.63 -18.45
C THR A 12 4.36 18.64 -17.04
N LEU A 13 5.10 18.15 -16.04
CA LEU A 13 4.69 18.10 -14.63
C LEU A 13 5.02 19.40 -13.88
N THR A 14 4.58 20.53 -14.43
CA THR A 14 4.80 21.87 -13.85
C THR A 14 3.52 22.45 -13.25
N ALA A 15 3.62 22.98 -12.05
CA ALA A 15 2.58 23.80 -11.40
C ALA A 15 3.28 24.88 -10.55
N GLU A 16 2.64 26.04 -10.36
CA GLU A 16 3.28 27.25 -9.79
C GLU A 16 4.04 27.02 -8.48
N ASN A 17 3.61 26.06 -7.64
CA ASN A 17 4.20 25.79 -6.32
C ASN A 17 4.54 24.32 -6.08
N ILE A 18 4.70 23.52 -7.15
CA ILE A 18 4.99 22.09 -7.03
C ILE A 18 6.17 21.74 -7.93
N THR A 19 7.23 21.19 -7.33
CA THR A 19 8.39 20.68 -8.07
C THR A 19 8.31 19.16 -8.18
N CYS A 20 8.38 18.63 -9.39
CA CYS A 20 8.52 17.20 -9.63
C CYS A 20 10.00 16.81 -9.62
N ILE A 21 10.37 15.85 -8.77
CA ILE A 21 11.72 15.28 -8.72
C ILE A 21 11.63 13.79 -9.02
N PHE A 22 12.37 13.32 -10.02
CA PHE A 22 12.53 11.89 -10.30
C PHE A 22 13.62 11.29 -9.42
N MET A 23 13.36 10.11 -8.87
CA MET A 23 14.36 9.37 -8.10
C MET A 23 15.45 8.85 -9.04
N LEU A 24 16.68 8.71 -8.54
CA LEU A 24 17.74 8.09 -9.32
C LEU A 24 17.38 6.65 -9.69
N PRO A 25 17.85 6.13 -10.85
CA PRO A 25 17.66 4.74 -11.23
C PRO A 25 18.07 3.79 -10.08
N ASN A 26 17.26 2.75 -9.85
CA ASN A 26 17.48 1.73 -8.82
C ASN A 26 17.44 2.20 -7.35
N THR A 27 17.08 3.46 -7.06
CA THR A 27 16.93 3.96 -5.68
C THR A 27 15.50 3.90 -5.14
N THR A 28 14.55 3.54 -6.02
CA THR A 28 13.11 3.54 -5.77
C THR A 28 12.72 2.84 -4.47
N VAL A 29 13.20 1.63 -4.22
CA VAL A 29 12.82 0.87 -3.01
C VAL A 29 13.32 1.54 -1.72
N ILE A 30 14.49 2.18 -1.77
CA ILE A 30 15.13 2.80 -0.60
C ILE A 30 14.55 4.18 -0.33
N LEU A 31 14.27 4.97 -1.37
CA LEU A 31 13.88 6.37 -1.26
C LEU A 31 12.37 6.60 -1.35
N GLN A 32 11.62 5.72 -2.01
CA GLN A 32 10.18 5.90 -2.14
C GLN A 32 9.48 5.59 -0.83
N SER A 33 8.85 6.62 -0.26
CA SER A 33 8.17 6.57 1.03
C SER A 33 7.13 5.44 1.11
N MET A 34 6.40 5.20 0.03
CA MET A 34 5.44 4.09 -0.05
C MET A 34 6.08 2.73 0.25
N PHE A 35 7.32 2.50 -0.19
CA PHE A 35 8.04 1.24 0.03
C PHE A 35 8.72 1.18 1.41
N GLN A 36 8.89 2.31 2.09
CA GLN A 36 9.47 2.40 3.45
C GLN A 36 8.45 2.09 4.56
N GLY A 37 7.73 0.97 4.44
CA GLY A 37 6.87 0.43 5.49
C GLY A 37 5.36 0.72 5.34
N LEU A 38 4.95 1.73 4.56
CA LEU A 38 3.52 1.97 4.30
C LEU A 38 2.87 0.79 3.59
N ILE A 39 3.44 0.36 2.44
CA ILE A 39 2.92 -0.78 1.68
C ILE A 39 2.88 -2.05 2.54
N GLU A 40 3.88 -2.25 3.38
CA GLU A 40 3.92 -3.40 4.28
C GLU A 40 2.80 -3.36 5.31
N PHE A 41 2.61 -2.21 5.98
CA PHE A 41 1.52 -2.02 6.93
C PHE A 41 0.16 -2.28 6.28
N MET A 42 -0.07 -1.66 5.11
CA MET A 42 -1.31 -1.82 4.35
C MET A 42 -1.56 -3.29 4.00
N LYS A 43 -0.56 -4.01 3.49
CA LYS A 43 -0.67 -5.45 3.17
C LYS A 43 -0.97 -6.30 4.40
N ARG A 44 -0.28 -6.06 5.52
CA ARG A 44 -0.51 -6.79 6.78
C ARG A 44 -1.94 -6.58 7.29
N ARG A 45 -2.40 -5.33 7.29
CA ARG A 45 -3.73 -4.97 7.78
C ARG A 45 -4.84 -5.49 6.88
N TYR A 46 -4.65 -5.44 5.55
CA TYR A 46 -5.57 -6.02 4.56
C TYR A 46 -5.70 -7.54 4.73
N ARG A 47 -4.57 -8.26 4.84
CA ARG A 47 -4.57 -9.72 5.07
C ARG A 47 -5.25 -10.10 6.38
N LYS A 48 -5.02 -9.34 7.46
CA LYS A 48 -5.70 -9.55 8.75
C LYS A 48 -7.22 -9.45 8.60
N GLN A 49 -7.72 -8.51 7.80
CA GLN A 49 -9.16 -8.38 7.55
C GLN A 49 -9.71 -9.57 6.79
N ILE A 50 -9.04 -10.01 5.73
CA ILE A 50 -9.43 -11.21 4.98
C ILE A 50 -9.54 -12.42 5.92
N LEU A 51 -8.50 -12.68 6.72
CA LEU A 51 -8.49 -13.80 7.65
C LEU A 51 -9.59 -13.69 8.73
N SER A 52 -9.89 -12.47 9.18
CA SER A 52 -10.95 -12.25 10.17
C SER A 52 -12.33 -12.52 9.59
N LYS A 53 -12.58 -12.14 8.33
CA LYS A 53 -13.84 -12.42 7.63
C LYS A 53 -13.99 -13.89 7.26
N LEU A 54 -12.90 -14.54 6.82
CA LEU A 54 -12.87 -15.97 6.51
C LEU A 54 -13.20 -16.85 7.73
N ARG A 55 -12.74 -16.46 8.94
CA ARG A 55 -12.97 -17.23 10.18
C ARG A 55 -14.44 -17.29 10.61
N PHE A 56 -15.30 -16.43 10.08
CA PHE A 56 -16.72 -16.37 10.49
C PHE A 56 -17.61 -17.42 9.83
N GLU A 57 -17.07 -18.24 8.90
CA GLU A 57 -17.86 -19.16 8.06
C GLU A 57 -17.55 -20.66 8.27
N GLY A 58 -16.78 -21.06 9.29
CA GLY A 58 -16.40 -22.47 9.49
C GLY A 58 -16.90 -23.07 10.81
N ASP A 59 -17.80 -24.06 10.74
CA ASP A 59 -17.98 -25.10 11.77
C ASP A 59 -16.85 -26.15 11.65
N ASP A 60 -16.58 -26.90 12.72
CA ASP A 60 -15.39 -27.76 12.93
C ASP A 60 -15.22 -28.94 11.94
N ASP A 61 -16.10 -29.12 10.97
CA ASP A 61 -16.04 -30.19 9.97
C ASP A 61 -15.15 -29.81 8.76
N GLN A 62 -14.08 -30.59 8.52
CA GLN A 62 -13.04 -30.29 7.52
C GLN A 62 -13.54 -30.16 6.06
N GLU A 63 -14.57 -30.94 5.69
CA GLU A 63 -15.14 -30.91 4.35
C GLU A 63 -16.04 -29.67 4.15
N GLU A 64 -16.70 -29.23 5.22
CA GLU A 64 -17.49 -28.00 5.27
C GLU A 64 -16.58 -26.74 5.26
N ALA A 65 -15.44 -26.78 5.94
CA ALA A 65 -14.45 -25.70 5.96
C ALA A 65 -13.81 -25.41 4.58
N ALA A 66 -13.54 -26.45 3.79
CA ALA A 66 -13.04 -26.29 2.42
C ALA A 66 -14.10 -25.67 1.48
N CYS A 67 -15.36 -26.10 1.62
CA CYS A 67 -16.49 -25.51 0.90
C CYS A 67 -16.70 -24.03 1.29
N SER A 68 -16.64 -23.73 2.59
CA SER A 68 -16.73 -22.40 3.18
C SER A 68 -15.67 -21.44 2.62
N THR A 69 -14.41 -21.88 2.53
CA THR A 69 -13.34 -21.04 1.95
C THR A 69 -13.63 -20.68 0.48
N VAL A 70 -14.11 -21.63 -0.32
CA VAL A 70 -14.47 -21.37 -1.73
C VAL A 70 -15.65 -20.42 -1.85
N GLN A 71 -16.65 -20.55 -0.97
CA GLN A 71 -17.81 -19.66 -0.93
C GLN A 71 -17.40 -18.24 -0.54
N PHE A 72 -16.56 -18.08 0.49
CA PHE A 72 -15.99 -16.79 0.89
C PHE A 72 -15.36 -16.05 -0.30
N TRP A 73 -14.45 -16.70 -1.03
CA TRP A 73 -13.76 -16.08 -2.16
C TRP A 73 -14.69 -15.73 -3.31
N LYS A 74 -15.77 -16.50 -3.51
CA LYS A 74 -16.81 -16.17 -4.51
C LYS A 74 -17.68 -14.98 -4.08
N ALA A 75 -17.89 -14.81 -2.78
CA ALA A 75 -18.69 -13.71 -2.24
C ALA A 75 -17.90 -12.40 -2.14
N LEU A 76 -16.56 -12.47 -2.03
CA LEU A 76 -15.71 -11.29 -1.89
C LEU A 76 -15.75 -10.41 -3.15
N THR A 77 -16.24 -9.17 -3.01
CA THR A 77 -16.37 -8.24 -4.13
C THR A 77 -15.21 -7.22 -4.18
N SER A 78 -15.01 -6.58 -5.34
CA SER A 78 -14.08 -5.44 -5.45
C SER A 78 -14.46 -4.28 -4.52
N LYS A 79 -15.76 -4.09 -4.25
CA LYS A 79 -16.25 -3.09 -3.29
C LYS A 79 -15.74 -3.40 -1.87
N ASP A 80 -15.80 -4.67 -1.46
CA ASP A 80 -15.24 -5.10 -0.17
C ASP A 80 -13.74 -4.85 -0.11
N CYS A 81 -13.01 -5.15 -1.19
CA CYS A 81 -11.57 -4.89 -1.28
C CYS A 81 -11.24 -3.40 -1.09
N VAL A 82 -12.00 -2.49 -1.73
CA VAL A 82 -11.82 -1.04 -1.57
C VAL A 82 -12.07 -0.61 -0.13
N TYR A 83 -13.14 -1.09 0.52
CA TYR A 83 -13.37 -0.79 1.94
C TYR A 83 -12.28 -1.35 2.84
N MET A 84 -11.76 -2.55 2.56
CA MET A 84 -10.65 -3.11 3.35
C MET A 84 -9.37 -2.29 3.21
N ILE A 85 -9.10 -1.73 2.01
CA ILE A 85 -8.00 -0.78 1.80
C ILE A 85 -8.24 0.51 2.60
N ASN A 86 -9.45 1.06 2.55
CA ASN A 86 -9.82 2.26 3.29
C ASN A 86 -9.64 2.05 4.81
N GLU A 87 -10.18 0.97 5.37
CA GLU A 87 -10.00 0.63 6.79
C GLU A 87 -8.53 0.42 7.16
N ALA A 88 -7.73 -0.14 6.25
CA ALA A 88 -6.31 -0.28 6.47
C ALA A 88 -5.62 1.09 6.57
N TRP A 89 -5.95 2.00 5.67
CA TRP A 89 -5.44 3.37 5.64
C TRP A 89 -5.83 4.16 6.88
N GLU A 90 -7.11 4.14 7.27
CA GLU A 90 -7.60 4.82 8.48
C GLU A 90 -6.95 4.31 9.77
N SER A 91 -6.50 3.05 9.78
CA SER A 91 -5.79 2.48 10.93
C SER A 91 -4.28 2.75 10.93
N LEU A 92 -3.75 3.43 9.91
CA LEU A 92 -2.32 3.70 9.76
C LEU A 92 -1.84 4.70 10.82
N PRO A 93 -0.88 4.34 11.69
CA PRO A 93 -0.36 5.27 12.69
C PRO A 93 0.46 6.39 12.03
N GLU A 94 0.29 7.61 12.52
CA GLU A 94 1.02 8.79 12.03
C GLU A 94 2.55 8.60 12.07
N HIS A 95 3.08 7.92 13.09
CA HIS A 95 4.53 7.69 13.21
C HIS A 95 5.08 6.81 12.07
N ILE A 96 4.27 5.89 11.52
CA ILE A 96 4.67 5.07 10.36
C ILE A 96 4.75 5.95 9.11
N VAL A 97 3.79 6.88 8.96
CA VAL A 97 3.84 7.87 7.88
C VAL A 97 5.13 8.68 7.98
N LYS A 98 5.41 9.30 9.13
CA LYS A 98 6.65 10.08 9.35
C LYS A 98 7.91 9.27 9.10
N GLN A 99 7.99 8.05 9.63
CA GLN A 99 9.16 7.19 9.49
C GLN A 99 9.44 6.81 8.04
N SER A 100 8.41 6.73 7.20
CA SER A 100 8.57 6.39 5.78
C SER A 100 9.21 7.47 4.92
N TRP A 101 9.29 8.71 5.42
CA TRP A 101 9.98 9.80 4.75
C TRP A 101 11.42 9.96 5.24
N ARG A 102 11.83 9.21 6.27
CA ARG A 102 13.10 9.42 6.98
C ARG A 102 14.33 9.26 6.09
N ASN A 103 14.32 8.32 5.14
CA ASN A 103 15.46 8.15 4.22
C ASN A 103 15.43 9.16 3.06
N LEU A 104 14.26 9.75 2.77
CA LEU A 104 14.13 10.71 1.69
C LEU A 104 14.62 12.10 2.11
N VAL A 105 14.38 12.53 3.36
CA VAL A 105 14.76 13.87 3.83
C VAL A 105 16.25 14.16 3.61
N PRO A 106 17.20 13.32 4.08
CA PRO A 106 18.63 13.54 3.82
C PRO A 106 18.98 13.49 2.34
N PHE A 107 18.26 12.69 1.54
CA PHE A 107 18.49 12.63 0.10
C PHE A 107 18.18 13.99 -0.56
N LEU A 108 17.06 14.63 -0.19
CA LEU A 108 16.66 15.91 -0.76
C LEU A 108 17.62 17.05 -0.37
N GLU A 109 18.18 17.03 0.84
CA GLU A 109 19.18 18.01 1.29
C GLU A 109 20.49 17.95 0.49
N ASN A 110 20.77 16.83 -0.19
CA ASN A 110 21.96 16.62 -1.01
C ASN A 110 21.72 16.85 -2.52
N VAL A 111 20.52 17.30 -2.92
CA VAL A 111 20.13 17.50 -4.32
C VAL A 111 20.19 18.99 -4.73
N GLU A 112 20.73 19.86 -3.87
CA GLU A 112 21.14 21.23 -4.24
C GLU A 112 22.48 21.29 -4.98
#